data_AF-A0A2A5XJ15-F1
#
_entry.id   AF-A0A2A5XJ15-F1
#
_cell.length_a   1.000
_cell.length_b   1.000
_cell.length_c   1.000
_cell.angle_alpha   90.00
_cell.angle_beta   90.00
_cell.angle_gamma   90.00
#
_symmetry.space_group_name_H-M   'P 1'
#
loop_
_entity.id
_entity.type
_entity.pdbx_description
1 polymer ?
#
loop_
_entity_poly.entity_id
_entity_poly.type
_entity_poly.pdbx_seq_one_letter_code
_entity_poly.pdbx_strand_id
1 'polypeptide(L)'
;VLNITPTFFKLNPNQSIDVKLILTVPPKNFSTHWGYLDVGPAKEQKSYEVDKQRLTTGINIVSKIEVLINQSPRANQNYKCEILKFVEISSTNEENRLFKVSIKNSGGMILKPHVHLEYGIYETAELVKFGSKEKTIYPGETIEIELEISITKITTSGQLAVILDYGHDTQIEGAVLEIAP
;
A
#
# COMPACT_ATOMS: atom_id res chain seq x y z
N VAL A 1 2.29 23.19 -0.97
CA VAL A 1 3.44 23.60 -0.12
C VAL A 1 3.19 23.10 1.29
N LEU A 2 4.12 22.29 1.80
CA LEU A 2 4.10 21.80 3.19
C LEU A 2 5.07 22.66 4.01
N ASN A 3 4.57 23.32 5.04
CA ASN A 3 5.36 24.08 5.99
C ASN A 3 5.26 23.43 7.37
N ILE A 4 6.41 23.22 8.00
CA ILE A 4 6.55 22.59 9.31
C ILE A 4 7.24 23.59 10.23
N THR A 5 6.68 23.84 11.42
CA THR A 5 7.28 24.78 12.36
C THR A 5 7.02 24.34 13.80
N PRO A 6 8.07 24.15 14.64
CA PRO A 6 9.49 24.16 14.30
C PRO A 6 9.94 22.88 13.57
N THR A 7 11.00 22.96 12.76
CA THR A 7 11.65 21.79 12.12
C THR A 7 12.73 21.15 12.98
N PHE A 8 13.23 21.89 13.98
CA PHE A 8 14.25 21.44 14.92
C PHE A 8 13.95 22.01 16.31
N PHE A 9 14.02 21.17 17.34
CA PHE A 9 13.73 21.57 18.71
C PHE A 9 14.46 20.65 19.70
N LYS A 10 14.62 21.13 20.93
CA LYS A 10 15.12 20.34 22.05
C LYS A 10 13.94 19.94 22.94
N LEU A 11 13.86 18.66 23.27
CA LEU A 11 12.82 18.11 24.12
C LEU A 11 13.48 17.48 25.36
N ASN A 12 13.10 17.92 26.56
CA ASN A 12 13.53 17.30 27.80
C ASN A 12 12.62 16.11 28.18
N PRO A 13 13.03 15.22 29.10
CA PRO A 13 12.17 14.14 29.58
C PRO A 13 10.82 14.67 30.08
N ASN A 14 9.74 13.99 29.69
CA ASN A 14 8.35 14.35 30.01
C ASN A 14 7.87 15.72 29.50
N GLN A 15 8.61 16.33 28.57
CA GLN A 15 8.19 17.56 27.90
C GLN A 15 7.40 17.25 26.63
N SER A 16 6.39 18.06 26.34
CA SER A 16 5.65 18.03 25.07
C SER A 16 5.92 19.32 24.29
N ILE A 17 5.89 19.24 22.96
CA ILE A 17 5.97 20.38 22.06
C ILE A 17 4.94 20.22 20.96
N ASP A 18 4.28 21.33 20.61
CA ASP A 18 3.35 21.38 19.50
C ASP A 18 4.11 21.75 18.21
N VAL A 19 4.01 20.88 17.21
CA VAL A 19 4.55 21.14 15.87
C VAL A 19 3.41 21.53 14.95
N LYS A 20 3.48 22.75 14.40
CA LYS A 20 2.48 23.26 13.47
C LYS A 20 2.79 22.77 12.06
N LEU A 21 1.81 22.08 11.48
CA LEU A 21 1.81 21.64 10.09
C LEU A 21 0.83 22.50 9.27
N ILE A 22 1.32 23.15 8.22
CA ILE A 22 0.46 23.90 7.29
C ILE A 22 0.66 23.32 5.90
N LEU A 23 -0.42 22.80 5.33
CA LEU A 23 -0.43 22.28 3.97
C LEU A 23 -1.29 23.18 3.07
N THR A 24 -0.64 23.88 2.16
CA THR A 24 -1.29 24.74 1.16
C THR A 24 -1.41 24.00 -0.16
N VAL A 25 -2.64 23.85 -0.63
CA VAL A 25 -2.97 23.17 -1.89
C VAL A 25 -2.95 24.20 -3.02
N PRO A 26 -2.14 24.01 -4.07
CA PRO A 26 -2.16 24.92 -5.20
C PRO A 26 -3.56 24.95 -5.86
N PRO A 27 -4.04 26.12 -6.30
CA PRO A 27 -5.29 26.19 -7.05
C PRO A 27 -5.18 25.37 -8.35
N LYS A 28 -6.28 24.71 -8.74
CA LYS A 28 -6.43 23.85 -9.93
C LYS A 28 -5.74 22.48 -9.89
N ASN A 29 -5.09 22.11 -8.79
CA ASN A 29 -4.62 20.75 -8.62
C ASN A 29 -5.66 19.91 -7.87
N PHE A 30 -6.23 18.92 -8.56
CA PHE A 30 -7.33 18.11 -8.04
C PHE A 30 -6.90 16.73 -7.51
N SER A 31 -5.62 16.35 -7.63
CA SER A 31 -5.15 15.06 -7.11
C SER A 31 -4.80 15.13 -5.61
N THR A 32 -4.89 13.99 -4.94
CA THR A 32 -4.38 13.82 -3.58
C THR A 32 -2.85 13.95 -3.56
N HIS A 33 -2.35 14.76 -2.64
CA HIS A 33 -0.92 14.86 -2.33
C HIS A 33 -0.65 14.18 -1.00
N TRP A 34 0.46 13.46 -0.93
CA TRP A 34 0.84 12.69 0.24
C TRP A 34 2.35 12.74 0.45
N GLY A 35 2.78 12.46 1.66
CA GLY A 35 4.19 12.39 2.03
C GLY A 35 4.36 11.94 3.47
N TYR A 36 5.60 11.63 3.83
CA TYR A 36 5.97 11.20 5.17
C TYR A 36 6.71 12.31 5.91
N LEU A 37 6.39 12.49 7.19
CA LEU A 37 7.12 13.33 8.12
C LEU A 37 7.92 12.45 9.06
N ASP A 38 9.24 12.49 8.91
CA ASP A 38 10.17 11.83 9.82
C ASP A 38 10.43 12.70 11.03
N VAL A 39 10.13 12.15 12.22
CA VAL A 39 10.47 12.74 13.51
C VAL A 39 11.50 11.83 14.18
N GLY A 40 12.70 12.34 14.37
CA GLY A 40 13.78 11.58 14.97
C GLY A 40 14.82 12.46 15.66
N PRO A 41 15.66 11.86 16.51
CA PRO A 41 16.73 12.60 17.17
C PRO A 41 17.78 13.01 16.13
N ALA A 42 18.13 14.29 16.14
CA ALA A 42 19.29 14.78 15.41
C ALA A 42 20.57 14.47 16.19
N LYS A 43 21.58 13.89 15.53
CA LYS A 43 22.91 13.75 16.13
C LYS A 43 23.68 15.04 15.94
N GLU A 44 24.11 15.66 17.04
CA GLU A 44 25.12 16.71 17.00
C GLU A 44 26.48 16.05 16.75
N GLN A 45 27.08 16.25 15.57
CA GLN A 45 28.46 15.82 15.33
C GLN A 45 29.39 16.75 16.10
N LYS A 46 29.89 16.32 17.26
CA LYS A 46 31.06 16.95 17.87
C LYS A 46 32.30 16.47 17.12
N SER A 47 33.20 17.40 16.80
CA SER A 47 34.44 17.15 16.08
C SER A 47 35.17 15.93 16.65
N TYR A 48 35.54 15.03 15.76
CA TYR A 48 36.26 13.80 16.05
C TYR A 48 37.65 14.15 16.63
N GLU A 49 37.83 14.11 17.95
CA GLU A 49 39.16 13.91 18.51
C GLU A 49 39.51 12.44 18.32
N VAL A 50 40.43 12.17 17.40
CA VAL A 50 40.88 10.83 17.04
C VAL A 50 41.71 10.26 18.20
N ASP A 51 41.05 9.66 19.17
CA ASP A 51 41.72 8.79 20.14
C ASP A 51 41.93 7.40 19.51
N LYS A 52 43.15 7.16 19.03
CA LYS A 52 43.55 5.97 18.25
C LYS A 52 43.61 4.67 19.07
N GLN A 53 43.11 4.63 20.31
CA GLN A 53 43.43 3.52 21.22
C GLN A 53 42.29 2.57 21.61
N ARG A 54 41.05 2.74 21.14
CA ARG A 54 39.98 1.74 21.39
C ARG A 54 39.05 1.54 20.19
N LEU A 55 39.35 0.52 19.38
CA LEU A 55 38.38 -0.09 18.47
C LEU A 55 37.28 -0.73 19.32
N THR A 56 36.23 0.03 19.58
CA THR A 56 35.02 -0.45 20.26
C THR A 56 33.96 -0.66 19.20
N THR A 57 33.58 -1.91 18.97
CA THR A 57 32.45 -2.23 18.09
C THR A 57 31.17 -2.09 18.91
N GLY A 58 30.28 -1.19 18.51
CA GLY A 58 28.99 -0.97 19.18
C GLY A 58 27.87 -0.78 18.16
N ILE A 59 26.70 -1.35 18.43
CA ILE A 59 25.48 -1.11 17.66
C ILE A 59 24.81 0.14 18.23
N ASN A 60 24.56 1.13 17.39
CA ASN A 60 23.84 2.35 17.77
C ASN A 60 22.44 2.33 17.15
N ILE A 61 21.41 2.12 17.98
CA ILE A 61 20.01 2.10 17.55
C ILE A 61 19.45 3.52 17.63
N VAL A 62 18.97 4.03 16.49
CA VAL A 62 18.32 5.35 16.39
C VAL A 62 16.88 5.14 15.99
N SER A 63 15.95 5.35 16.91
CA SER A 63 14.52 5.30 16.63
C SER A 63 14.04 6.53 15.88
N LYS A 64 13.12 6.34 14.94
CA LYS A 64 12.42 7.40 14.22
C LYS A 64 10.93 7.07 14.20
N ILE A 65 10.11 8.11 14.22
CA ILE A 65 8.66 8.02 14.05
C ILE A 65 8.36 8.60 12.67
N GLU A 66 7.64 7.84 11.86
CA GLU A 66 7.18 8.27 10.55
C GLU A 66 5.69 8.60 10.63
N VAL A 67 5.31 9.81 10.23
CA VAL A 67 3.92 10.28 10.23
C VAL A 67 3.46 10.45 8.79
N LEU A 68 2.44 9.69 8.38
CA LEU A 68 1.82 9.86 7.07
C LEU A 68 0.95 11.12 7.05
N ILE A 69 1.24 12.02 6.11
CA ILE A 69 0.46 13.22 5.84
C ILE A 69 -0.15 13.08 4.45
N ASN A 70 -1.45 13.28 4.34
CA ASN A 70 -2.15 13.34 3.06
C ASN A 70 -3.14 14.51 3.04
N GLN A 71 -3.43 14.97 1.83
CA GLN A 71 -4.48 15.94 1.58
C GLN A 71 -5.14 15.61 0.25
N SER A 72 -6.45 15.45 0.33
CA SER A 72 -7.31 15.17 -0.81
C SER A 72 -8.27 16.34 -1.00
N PRO A 73 -8.35 16.95 -2.20
CA PRO A 73 -9.35 17.98 -2.48
C PRO A 73 -10.76 17.42 -2.34
N ARG A 74 -11.64 18.04 -1.54
CA ARG A 74 -13.02 17.58 -1.32
C ARG A 74 -13.85 17.51 -2.61
N ALA A 75 -13.54 18.36 -3.59
CA ALA A 75 -14.22 18.39 -4.87
C ALA A 75 -13.83 17.23 -5.81
N ASN A 76 -12.73 16.52 -5.53
CA ASN A 76 -12.31 15.40 -6.36
C ASN A 76 -13.06 14.12 -5.95
N GLN A 77 -13.86 13.61 -6.87
CA GLN A 77 -14.56 12.33 -6.73
C GLN A 77 -14.03 11.28 -7.73
N ASN A 78 -12.85 11.52 -8.31
CA ASN A 78 -12.22 10.60 -9.26
C ASN A 78 -11.57 9.42 -8.51
N TYR A 79 -12.42 8.55 -7.98
CA TYR A 79 -12.06 7.24 -7.46
C TYR A 79 -12.06 6.27 -8.64
N LYS A 80 -10.87 5.83 -9.07
CA LYS A 80 -10.75 4.87 -10.17
C LYS A 80 -9.53 3.99 -9.99
N CYS A 81 -9.73 2.70 -10.16
CA CYS A 81 -8.68 1.71 -10.15
C CYS A 81 -8.77 0.87 -11.43
N GLU A 82 -7.67 0.28 -11.88
CA GLU A 82 -7.62 -0.53 -13.08
C GLU A 82 -6.77 -1.78 -12.82
N ILE A 83 -7.24 -2.94 -13.30
CA ILE A 83 -6.47 -4.19 -13.28
C ILE A 83 -5.60 -4.20 -14.54
N LEU A 84 -4.29 -4.08 -14.39
CA LEU A 84 -3.36 -4.08 -15.52
C LEU A 84 -3.03 -5.50 -15.99
N LYS A 85 -2.91 -6.42 -15.03
CA LYS A 85 -2.48 -7.79 -15.32
C LYS A 85 -3.00 -8.75 -14.26
N PHE A 86 -3.49 -9.89 -14.70
CA PHE A 86 -3.85 -11.00 -13.84
C PHE A 86 -3.24 -12.27 -14.42
N VAL A 87 -2.28 -12.86 -13.70
CA VAL A 87 -1.56 -14.05 -14.16
C VAL A 87 -1.31 -15.02 -13.01
N GLU A 88 -1.25 -16.29 -13.35
CA GLU A 88 -0.74 -17.32 -12.45
C GLU A 88 0.80 -17.30 -12.42
N ILE A 89 1.38 -17.58 -11.25
CA ILE A 89 2.82 -17.69 -11.04
C ILE A 89 3.14 -19.04 -10.42
N SER A 90 4.30 -19.59 -10.79
CA SER A 90 4.86 -20.78 -10.17
C SER A 90 5.02 -20.59 -8.66
N SER A 91 4.35 -21.44 -7.89
CA SER A 91 4.55 -21.54 -6.44
C SER A 91 5.71 -22.48 -6.13
N THR A 92 6.51 -22.13 -5.11
CA THR A 92 7.53 -23.02 -4.54
C THR A 92 6.89 -24.17 -3.75
N ASN A 93 5.63 -24.02 -3.36
CA ASN A 93 4.88 -24.98 -2.57
C ASN A 93 3.84 -25.67 -3.45
N GLU A 94 3.93 -27.00 -3.60
CA GLU A 94 3.07 -27.79 -4.50
C GLU A 94 1.61 -27.88 -4.04
N GLU A 95 1.26 -27.36 -2.86
CA GLU A 95 -0.11 -27.43 -2.30
C GLU A 95 -0.99 -26.22 -2.67
N ASN A 96 -0.37 -25.09 -3.06
CA ASN A 96 -1.07 -23.83 -3.33
C ASN A 96 -0.71 -23.28 -4.70
N ARG A 97 -1.71 -22.77 -5.43
CA ARG A 97 -1.52 -21.97 -6.64
C ARG A 97 -1.49 -20.49 -6.29
N LEU A 98 -0.52 -19.78 -6.86
CA LEU A 98 -0.30 -18.36 -6.65
C LEU A 98 -0.77 -17.57 -7.87
N PHE A 99 -1.57 -16.54 -7.61
CA PHE A 99 -2.03 -15.61 -8.61
C PHE A 99 -1.53 -14.22 -8.28
N LYS A 100 -1.00 -13.53 -9.28
CA LYS A 100 -0.55 -12.15 -9.16
C LYS A 100 -1.46 -11.24 -9.94
N VAL A 101 -1.97 -10.25 -9.22
CA VAL A 101 -2.81 -9.19 -9.76
C VAL A 101 -2.02 -7.88 -9.66
N SER A 102 -1.77 -7.26 -10.80
CA SER A 102 -1.19 -5.92 -10.89
C SER A 102 -2.32 -4.91 -11.03
N ILE A 103 -2.41 -3.98 -10.08
CA ILE A 103 -3.50 -3.01 -9.97
C ILE A 103 -2.89 -1.61 -10.00
N LYS A 104 -3.51 -0.71 -10.75
CA LYS A 104 -3.09 0.70 -10.86
C LYS A 104 -4.20 1.64 -10.44
N ASN A 105 -3.86 2.61 -9.60
CA ASN A 105 -4.75 3.71 -9.30
C ASN A 105 -4.67 4.74 -10.42
N SER A 106 -5.62 4.66 -11.35
CA SER A 106 -5.79 5.62 -12.44
C SER A 106 -6.58 6.87 -12.02
N GLY A 107 -7.14 6.85 -10.82
CA GLY A 107 -7.85 7.96 -10.19
C GLY A 107 -6.93 9.01 -9.56
N GLY A 108 -7.56 10.03 -8.99
CA GLY A 108 -6.89 11.14 -8.32
C GLY A 108 -6.91 11.06 -6.78
N MET A 109 -7.49 10.00 -6.22
CA MET A 109 -7.74 9.84 -4.78
C MET A 109 -7.02 8.61 -4.22
N ILE A 110 -6.69 8.61 -2.92
CA ILE A 110 -6.17 7.41 -2.25
C ILE A 110 -7.30 6.38 -2.15
N LEU A 111 -7.03 5.15 -2.57
CA LEU A 111 -8.00 4.06 -2.54
C LEU A 111 -7.52 2.96 -1.59
N LYS A 112 -8.48 2.23 -1.04
CA LYS A 112 -8.25 0.98 -0.30
C LYS A 112 -9.09 -0.13 -0.94
N PRO A 113 -8.69 -0.61 -2.14
CA PRO A 113 -9.43 -1.66 -2.81
C PRO A 113 -9.45 -2.95 -2.01
N HIS A 114 -10.62 -3.60 -2.00
CA HIS A 114 -10.82 -4.98 -1.62
C HIS A 114 -10.69 -5.85 -2.86
N VAL A 115 -9.66 -6.70 -2.87
CA VAL A 115 -9.40 -7.63 -3.97
C VAL A 115 -9.86 -9.01 -3.55
N HIS A 116 -10.87 -9.53 -4.24
CA HIS A 116 -11.45 -10.84 -3.99
C HIS A 116 -11.21 -11.76 -5.20
N LEU A 117 -11.07 -13.05 -4.93
CA LEU A 117 -11.13 -14.08 -5.97
C LEU A 117 -12.42 -14.85 -5.86
N GLU A 118 -13.04 -15.13 -6.99
CA GLU A 118 -14.20 -15.99 -7.13
C GLU A 118 -13.89 -17.06 -8.16
N TYR A 119 -14.14 -18.33 -7.81
CA TYR A 119 -13.99 -19.45 -8.72
C TYR A 119 -15.36 -20.00 -9.10
N GLY A 120 -15.67 -19.92 -10.39
CA GLY A 120 -16.87 -20.48 -10.99
C GLY A 120 -16.57 -21.84 -11.59
N ILE A 121 -17.24 -22.88 -11.09
CA ILE A 121 -17.13 -24.24 -11.61
C ILE A 121 -18.10 -24.41 -12.78
N TYR A 122 -17.61 -24.85 -13.95
CA TYR A 122 -18.48 -25.02 -15.13
C TYR A 122 -19.53 -26.12 -14.96
N GLU A 123 -19.18 -27.19 -14.25
CA GLU A 123 -20.02 -28.38 -14.11
C GLU A 123 -21.20 -28.18 -13.15
N THR A 124 -20.96 -27.52 -12.02
CA THR A 124 -21.95 -27.31 -10.96
C THR A 124 -22.59 -25.93 -11.00
N ALA A 125 -22.03 -24.99 -11.80
CA ALA A 125 -22.36 -23.57 -11.78
C ALA A 125 -22.23 -22.92 -10.39
N GLU A 126 -21.50 -23.55 -9.46
CA GLU A 126 -21.26 -23.01 -8.13
C GLU A 126 -20.13 -21.98 -8.15
N LEU A 127 -20.32 -20.91 -7.37
CA LEU A 127 -19.36 -19.84 -7.17
C LEU A 127 -18.74 -19.96 -5.79
N VAL A 128 -17.44 -20.26 -5.75
CA VAL A 128 -16.66 -20.32 -4.52
C VAL A 128 -15.93 -18.99 -4.35
N LYS A 129 -16.28 -18.24 -3.30
CA LYS A 129 -15.59 -17.00 -2.94
C LYS A 129 -14.39 -17.29 -2.06
N PHE A 130 -13.24 -16.70 -2.37
CA PHE A 130 -12.04 -16.78 -1.54
C PHE A 130 -11.81 -15.50 -0.74
N GLY A 131 -10.83 -15.59 0.17
CA GLY A 131 -10.44 -14.49 1.04
C GLY A 131 -10.03 -13.23 0.26
N SER A 132 -10.23 -12.09 0.90
CA SER A 132 -9.92 -10.78 0.34
C SER A 132 -8.60 -10.25 0.85
N LYS A 133 -7.85 -9.56 -0.01
CA LYS A 133 -6.72 -8.74 0.44
C LYS A 133 -7.05 -7.27 0.21
N GLU A 134 -6.83 -6.46 1.25
CA GLU A 134 -6.94 -5.01 1.20
C GLU A 134 -5.54 -4.41 1.19
N LYS A 135 -5.30 -3.46 0.29
CA LYS A 135 -4.05 -2.69 0.26
C LYS A 135 -4.34 -1.25 -0.13
N THR A 136 -3.72 -0.31 0.58
CA THR A 136 -3.84 1.11 0.22
C THR A 136 -3.02 1.37 -1.03
N ILE A 137 -3.60 2.09 -1.99
CA ILE A 137 -2.97 2.47 -3.26
C ILE A 137 -3.09 3.98 -3.48
N TYR A 138 -1.97 4.64 -3.71
CA TYR A 138 -1.89 6.08 -3.91
C TYR A 138 -2.15 6.47 -5.37
N PRO A 139 -2.58 7.71 -5.67
CA PRO A 139 -2.82 8.14 -7.05
C PRO A 139 -1.61 7.92 -7.97
N GLY A 140 -1.81 7.27 -9.11
CA GLY A 140 -0.75 6.93 -10.06
C GLY A 140 0.13 5.75 -9.67
N GLU A 141 -0.01 5.22 -8.46
CA GLU A 141 0.75 4.06 -8.00
C GLU A 141 0.25 2.77 -8.69
N THR A 142 1.18 1.85 -8.92
CA THR A 142 0.89 0.48 -9.34
C THR A 142 1.38 -0.46 -8.26
N ILE A 143 0.49 -1.30 -7.74
CA ILE A 143 0.80 -2.31 -6.75
C ILE A 143 0.59 -3.70 -7.33
N GLU A 144 1.33 -4.64 -6.79
CA GLU A 144 1.15 -6.06 -7.06
C GLU A 144 0.64 -6.73 -5.80
N ILE A 145 -0.40 -7.56 -5.96
CA ILE A 145 -1.02 -8.33 -4.89
C ILE A 145 -0.98 -9.79 -5.31
N GLU A 146 -0.42 -10.60 -4.42
CA GLU A 146 -0.39 -12.06 -4.56
C GLU A 146 -1.55 -12.66 -3.79
N LEU A 147 -2.29 -13.55 -4.43
CA LEU A 147 -3.45 -14.24 -3.88
C LEU A 147 -3.20 -15.74 -4.00
N GLU A 148 -3.60 -16.48 -2.97
CA GLU A 148 -3.28 -17.90 -2.81
C GLU A 148 -4.56 -18.71 -2.76
N ILE A 149 -4.60 -19.80 -3.53
CA ILE A 149 -5.69 -20.77 -3.50
C ILE A 149 -5.09 -22.16 -3.29
N SER A 150 -5.61 -22.89 -2.31
CA SER A 150 -5.26 -24.30 -2.11
C SER A 150 -5.78 -25.15 -3.27
N ILE A 151 -4.95 -26.01 -3.83
CA ILE A 151 -5.29 -26.84 -5.00
C ILE A 151 -6.49 -27.74 -4.71
N THR A 152 -6.66 -28.18 -3.46
CA THR A 152 -7.83 -28.96 -3.03
C THR A 152 -9.18 -28.27 -3.26
N LYS A 153 -9.19 -26.95 -3.45
CA LYS A 153 -10.39 -26.18 -3.77
C LYS A 153 -10.64 -26.01 -5.27
N ILE A 154 -9.65 -26.32 -6.12
CA ILE A 154 -9.76 -26.31 -7.58
C ILE A 154 -9.99 -27.76 -8.01
N THR A 155 -11.26 -28.18 -7.93
CA THR A 155 -11.62 -29.59 -8.11
C THR A 155 -11.82 -29.98 -9.57
N THR A 156 -12.14 -29.02 -10.44
CA THR A 156 -12.57 -29.23 -11.83
C THR A 156 -12.07 -28.08 -12.70
N SER A 157 -12.40 -28.09 -14.00
CA SER A 157 -12.10 -26.93 -14.86
C SER A 157 -13.14 -25.82 -14.62
N GLY A 158 -12.68 -24.57 -14.60
CA GLY A 158 -13.54 -23.43 -14.33
C GLY A 158 -12.93 -22.09 -14.71
N GLN A 159 -13.58 -21.03 -14.26
CA GLN A 159 -13.10 -19.66 -14.42
C GLN A 159 -12.76 -19.08 -13.05
N LEU A 160 -11.56 -18.51 -12.96
CA LEU A 160 -11.14 -17.71 -11.82
C LEU A 160 -11.32 -16.24 -12.17
N ALA A 161 -12.23 -15.56 -11.48
CA ALA A 161 -12.43 -14.13 -11.60
C ALA A 161 -11.75 -13.41 -10.43
N VAL A 162 -10.93 -12.40 -10.73
CA VAL A 162 -10.53 -11.40 -9.75
C VAL A 162 -11.50 -10.23 -9.81
N ILE A 163 -12.00 -9.84 -8.65
CA ILE A 163 -12.92 -8.72 -8.48
C ILE A 163 -12.22 -7.67 -7.64
N LEU A 164 -12.18 -6.45 -8.18
CA LEU A 164 -11.58 -5.28 -7.56
C LEU A 164 -12.69 -4.30 -7.16
N ASP A 165 -13.06 -4.33 -5.89
CA ASP A 165 -13.98 -3.37 -5.30
C ASP A 165 -13.19 -2.23 -4.64
N TYR A 166 -13.43 -0.99 -5.04
CA TYR A 166 -12.80 0.20 -4.47
C TYR A 166 -13.82 1.20 -3.91
N GLY A 167 -15.07 0.76 -3.73
CA GLY A 167 -16.16 1.48 -3.07
C GLY A 167 -16.64 2.73 -3.82
N HIS A 168 -17.24 3.66 -3.09
CA HIS A 168 -17.63 4.99 -3.59
C HIS A 168 -18.66 4.98 -4.74
N ASP A 169 -19.57 4.00 -4.78
CA ASP A 169 -20.60 3.83 -5.82
C ASP A 169 -20.01 3.78 -7.25
N THR A 170 -18.78 3.30 -7.36
CA THR A 170 -18.07 3.17 -8.64
C THR A 170 -18.26 1.78 -9.25
N GLN A 171 -18.01 1.68 -10.56
CA GLN A 171 -18.06 0.39 -11.24
C GLN A 171 -16.92 -0.51 -10.75
N ILE A 172 -17.28 -1.69 -10.29
CA ILE A 172 -16.33 -2.72 -9.89
C ILE A 172 -15.58 -3.20 -11.12
N GLU A 173 -14.27 -3.35 -10.99
CA GLU A 173 -13.41 -3.87 -12.08
C GLU A 173 -13.18 -5.37 -11.90
N GLY A 174 -13.08 -6.09 -13.00
CA GLY A 174 -12.89 -7.55 -12.95
C GLY A 174 -12.03 -8.05 -14.10
N ALA A 175 -11.26 -9.10 -13.83
CA ALA A 175 -10.52 -9.84 -14.84
C ALA A 175 -10.70 -11.34 -14.62
N VAL A 176 -10.69 -12.11 -15.70
CA VAL A 176 -10.96 -13.55 -15.66
C VAL A 176 -9.77 -14.31 -16.22
N LEU A 177 -9.48 -15.45 -15.61
CA LEU A 177 -8.50 -16.42 -16.05
C LEU A 177 -9.16 -17.80 -16.09
N GLU A 178 -8.98 -18.53 -17.20
CA GLU A 178 -9.40 -19.92 -17.26
C GLU A 178 -8.42 -20.79 -16.47
N ILE A 179 -8.96 -21.71 -15.67
CA ILE A 179 -8.16 -22.59 -14.85
C ILE A 179 -8.61 -24.04 -15.04
N ALA A 180 -7.62 -24.90 -15.28
CA ALA A 180 -7.78 -26.34 -15.29
C ALA A 180 -7.18 -26.93 -13.99
N PRO A 181 -7.68 -28.06 -13.50
CA PRO A 181 -7.17 -28.72 -12.30
C PRO A 181 -5.69 -29.10 -12.42
#